data_AF-A0A0B1SXI9-F1
#
_entry.id   AF-A0A0B1SXI9-F1
#
_cell.length_a   1.000
_cell.length_b   1.000
_cell.length_c   1.000
_cell.angle_alpha   90.00
_cell.angle_beta   90.00
_cell.angle_gamma   90.00
#
_symmetry.space_group_name_H-M   'P 1'
#
loop_
_entity.id
_entity.type
_entity.pdbx_description
1 polymer ?
#
loop_
_entity_poly.entity_id
_entity_poly.type
_entity_poly.pdbx_seq_one_letter_code
_entity_poly.pdbx_strand_id
1 'polypeptide(L)'
;MRWARKYLLEERLSDFSKKDEEFNEELKENIYNLLKDLPCVYEEYNEIMENETQTYQERRQAVDALKKEHSFAVALLKYATDLVSMKGRKYRKVDPRPGMEFYLRQRTKLVQRRLKGTRKQDNLKRLVHPGEISNSSLIMQETEEYANNSLQGTA
;
A
#
# COMPACT_ATOMS: atom_id res chain seq x y z
N MET A 1 -18.99 22.42 3.19
CA MET A 1 -18.58 23.57 2.34
C MET A 1 -18.09 24.81 3.10
N ARG A 2 -18.59 25.14 4.30
CA ARG A 2 -18.15 26.35 5.05
C ARG A 2 -16.64 26.43 5.32
N TRP A 3 -15.96 25.30 5.51
CA TRP A 3 -14.50 25.28 5.71
C TRP A 3 -13.73 25.51 4.39
N ALA A 4 -14.16 24.93 3.27
CA ALA A 4 -13.51 25.12 1.97
C ALA A 4 -13.57 26.59 1.50
N ARG A 5 -14.71 27.26 1.76
CA ARG A 5 -14.87 28.72 1.63
C ARG A 5 -13.85 29.51 2.45
N LYS A 6 -13.72 29.14 3.72
CA LYS A 6 -12.83 29.81 4.68
C LYS A 6 -11.36 29.77 4.26
N TYR A 7 -10.97 28.74 3.50
CA TYR A 7 -9.59 28.55 3.02
C TYR A 7 -9.43 28.76 1.50
N LEU A 8 -10.45 29.26 0.79
CA LEU A 8 -10.44 29.47 -0.66
C LEU A 8 -10.09 28.19 -1.47
N LEU A 9 -10.52 27.03 -0.96
CA LEU A 9 -10.26 25.71 -1.57
C LEU A 9 -11.45 25.18 -2.39
N GLU A 10 -12.49 25.97 -2.60
CA GLU A 10 -13.72 25.53 -3.27
C GLU A 10 -13.49 25.01 -4.68
N GLU A 11 -12.63 25.69 -5.46
CA GLU A 11 -12.29 25.28 -6.82
C GLU A 11 -11.51 23.96 -6.82
N ARG A 12 -10.48 23.84 -5.97
CA ARG A 12 -9.72 22.57 -5.82
C ARG A 12 -10.58 21.42 -5.33
N LEU A 13 -11.53 21.66 -4.45
CA LEU A 13 -12.43 20.63 -3.93
C LEU A 13 -13.43 20.18 -5.00
N SER A 14 -13.94 21.12 -5.81
CA SER A 14 -14.79 20.82 -6.96
C SER A 14 -14.03 19.96 -7.98
N ASP A 15 -12.82 20.36 -8.35
CA ASP A 15 -11.99 19.60 -9.31
C ASP A 15 -11.59 18.23 -8.78
N PHE A 16 -11.32 18.13 -7.48
CA PHE A 16 -11.07 16.84 -6.84
C PHE A 16 -12.31 15.94 -6.88
N SER A 17 -13.49 16.47 -6.53
CA SER A 17 -14.74 15.71 -6.55
C SER A 17 -15.06 15.17 -7.94
N LYS A 18 -14.89 15.99 -8.99
CA LYS A 18 -15.11 15.56 -10.37
C LYS A 18 -14.14 14.45 -10.78
N LYS A 19 -12.85 14.58 -10.45
CA LYS A 19 -11.85 13.54 -10.73
C LYS A 19 -12.12 12.25 -9.95
N ASP A 20 -12.61 12.37 -8.72
CA ASP A 20 -12.97 11.22 -7.90
C ASP A 20 -14.19 10.50 -8.47
N GLU A 21 -15.20 11.24 -8.93
CA GLU A 21 -16.37 10.69 -9.63
C GLU A 21 -15.96 9.97 -10.93
N GLU A 22 -15.19 10.62 -11.80
CA GLU A 22 -14.67 10.03 -13.04
C GLU A 22 -13.85 8.76 -12.77
N PHE A 23 -12.94 8.81 -11.79
CA PHE A 23 -12.14 7.66 -11.40
C PHE A 23 -12.99 6.50 -10.85
N ASN A 24 -14.01 6.82 -10.05
CA ASN A 24 -14.92 5.81 -9.51
C ASN A 24 -15.78 5.16 -10.60
N GLU A 25 -16.19 5.91 -11.61
CA GLU A 25 -16.92 5.37 -12.77
C GLU A 25 -16.01 4.45 -13.60
N GLU A 26 -14.80 4.90 -13.94
CA GLU A 26 -13.80 4.09 -14.66
C GLU A 26 -13.48 2.79 -13.90
N LEU A 27 -13.32 2.88 -12.57
CA LEU A 27 -13.05 1.73 -11.73
C LEU A 27 -14.22 0.73 -11.72
N LYS A 28 -15.47 1.20 -11.70
CA LYS A 28 -16.65 0.34 -11.78
C LYS A 28 -16.72 -0.40 -13.11
N GLU A 29 -16.47 0.29 -14.22
CA GLU A 29 -16.46 -0.33 -15.55
C GLU A 29 -15.34 -1.37 -15.67
N ASN A 30 -14.14 -1.03 -15.19
CA ASN A 30 -12.99 -1.95 -15.19
C ASN A 30 -13.26 -3.21 -14.36
N ILE A 31 -13.87 -3.06 -13.17
CA ILE A 31 -14.26 -4.21 -12.35
C ILE A 31 -15.37 -5.02 -13.03
N TYR A 32 -16.35 -4.38 -13.65
CA TYR A 32 -17.42 -5.07 -14.36
C TYR A 32 -16.87 -5.92 -15.51
N ASN A 33 -15.99 -5.34 -16.33
CA ASN A 33 -15.32 -6.07 -17.41
C ASN A 33 -14.49 -7.23 -16.87
N LEU A 34 -13.74 -7.02 -15.79
CA LEU A 34 -12.97 -8.08 -15.13
C LEU A 34 -13.88 -9.22 -14.66
N LEU A 35 -15.00 -8.93 -14.00
CA LEU A 35 -15.94 -9.93 -13.51
C LEU A 35 -16.64 -10.69 -14.64
N LYS A 36 -16.85 -10.02 -15.79
CA LYS A 36 -17.42 -10.64 -16.98
C LYS A 36 -16.46 -11.63 -17.62
N ASP A 37 -15.16 -11.32 -17.66
CA ASP A 37 -14.14 -12.15 -18.28
C ASP A 37 -13.66 -13.29 -17.35
N LEU A 38 -13.77 -13.09 -16.02
CA LEU A 38 -13.25 -14.01 -15.02
C LEU A 38 -13.71 -15.47 -15.17
N PRO A 39 -14.98 -15.80 -15.47
CA PRO A 39 -15.43 -17.18 -15.63
C PRO A 39 -14.69 -17.90 -16.76
N CYS A 40 -14.51 -17.24 -17.92
CA CYS A 40 -13.79 -17.81 -19.06
C CYS A 40 -12.33 -18.08 -18.71
N VAL A 41 -11.66 -17.09 -18.10
CA VAL A 41 -10.26 -17.22 -17.68
C VAL A 41 -10.09 -18.29 -16.59
N TYR A 42 -11.09 -18.47 -15.74
CA TYR A 42 -11.09 -19.51 -14.71
C TYR A 42 -11.14 -20.91 -15.30
N GLU A 43 -11.94 -21.14 -16.34
CA GLU A 43 -12.02 -22.42 -17.05
C GLU A 43 -10.66 -22.76 -17.70
N GLU A 44 -10.08 -21.82 -18.46
CA GLU A 44 -8.77 -22.01 -19.09
C GLU A 44 -7.66 -22.23 -18.06
N TYR A 45 -7.69 -21.48 -16.95
CA TYR A 45 -6.73 -21.65 -15.86
C TYR A 45 -6.84 -23.03 -15.22
N ASN A 46 -8.06 -23.53 -14.98
CA ASN A 46 -8.26 -24.86 -14.44
C ASN A 46 -7.80 -25.95 -15.41
N GLU A 47 -8.07 -25.81 -16.71
CA GLU A 47 -7.59 -26.74 -17.72
C GLU A 47 -6.06 -26.88 -17.69
N ILE A 48 -5.34 -25.75 -17.54
CA ILE A 48 -3.88 -25.74 -17.37
C ILE A 48 -3.46 -26.42 -16.04
N MET A 49 -4.21 -26.21 -14.95
CA MET A 49 -3.85 -26.73 -13.63
C MET A 49 -4.15 -28.23 -13.45
N GLU A 50 -5.24 -28.70 -14.04
CA GLU A 50 -5.74 -30.08 -14.00
C GLU A 50 -5.03 -30.98 -15.01
N ASN A 51 -4.28 -30.41 -15.97
CA ASN A 51 -3.49 -31.18 -16.90
C ASN A 51 -2.34 -31.94 -16.18
N GLU A 52 -2.55 -33.23 -15.93
CA GLU A 52 -1.61 -34.14 -15.28
C GLU A 52 -0.42 -34.52 -16.18
N THR A 53 -0.55 -34.34 -17.50
CA THR A 53 0.51 -34.70 -18.46
C THR A 53 1.58 -33.62 -18.61
N GLN A 54 1.27 -32.38 -18.22
CA GLN A 54 2.19 -31.26 -18.32
C GLN A 54 3.24 -31.27 -17.21
N THR A 55 4.48 -31.01 -17.59
CA THR A 55 5.55 -30.72 -16.63
C THR A 55 5.32 -29.37 -15.95
N TYR A 56 5.91 -29.18 -14.77
CA TYR A 56 5.82 -27.90 -14.04
C TYR A 56 6.27 -26.69 -14.88
N GLN A 57 7.27 -26.86 -15.76
CA GLN A 57 7.76 -25.78 -16.62
C GLN A 57 6.75 -25.41 -17.70
N GLU A 58 6.14 -26.39 -18.35
CA GLU A 58 5.11 -26.18 -19.39
C GLU A 58 3.87 -25.52 -18.78
N ARG A 59 3.42 -26.00 -17.62
CA ARG A 59 2.32 -25.39 -16.88
C ARG A 59 2.58 -23.91 -16.57
N ARG A 60 3.80 -23.59 -16.12
CA ARG A 60 4.18 -22.20 -15.84
C ARG A 60 4.14 -21.35 -17.11
N GLN A 61 4.63 -21.87 -18.24
CA GLN A 61 4.59 -21.15 -19.51
C GLN A 61 3.15 -20.92 -19.99
N ALA A 62 2.27 -21.91 -19.84
CA ALA A 62 0.85 -21.79 -20.18
C ALA A 62 0.15 -20.71 -19.32
N VAL A 63 0.41 -20.69 -18.01
CA VAL A 63 -0.11 -19.62 -17.13
C VAL A 63 0.48 -18.25 -17.50
N ASP A 64 1.77 -18.19 -17.85
CA ASP A 64 2.42 -16.94 -18.28
C ASP A 64 1.83 -16.44 -19.62
N ALA A 65 1.38 -17.32 -20.51
CA ALA A 65 0.64 -16.97 -21.73
C ALA A 65 -0.74 -16.40 -21.38
N LEU A 66 -1.51 -17.11 -20.55
CA LEU A 66 -2.82 -16.65 -20.07
C LEU A 66 -2.74 -15.28 -19.37
N LYS A 67 -1.65 -15.03 -18.64
CA LYS A 67 -1.40 -13.76 -17.96
C LYS A 67 -1.13 -12.60 -18.92
N LYS A 68 -0.57 -12.84 -20.11
CA LYS A 68 -0.35 -11.77 -21.10
C LYS A 68 -1.67 -11.23 -21.63
N GLU A 69 -2.66 -12.11 -21.76
CA GLU A 69 -3.99 -11.78 -22.28
C GLU A 69 -4.90 -11.27 -21.16
N HIS A 70 -4.87 -11.93 -19.99
CA HIS A 70 -5.80 -11.66 -18.88
C HIS A 70 -5.07 -11.40 -17.56
N SER A 71 -4.19 -10.40 -17.55
CA SER A 71 -3.28 -10.12 -16.42
C SER A 71 -3.96 -9.98 -15.05
N PHE A 72 -5.06 -9.23 -14.97
CA PHE A 72 -5.79 -8.99 -13.73
C PHE A 72 -6.60 -10.21 -13.26
N ALA A 73 -7.25 -10.92 -14.18
CA ALA A 73 -8.03 -12.11 -13.85
C ALA A 73 -7.13 -13.23 -13.31
N VAL A 74 -6.00 -13.48 -13.96
CA VAL A 74 -4.99 -14.45 -13.49
C VAL A 74 -4.42 -14.03 -12.12
N ALA A 75 -4.18 -12.74 -11.90
CA ALA A 75 -3.71 -12.24 -10.61
C ALA A 75 -4.74 -12.47 -9.49
N LEU A 76 -6.02 -12.24 -9.76
CA LEU A 76 -7.11 -12.48 -8.82
C LEU A 76 -7.25 -13.97 -8.49
N LEU A 77 -7.21 -14.84 -9.50
CA LEU A 77 -7.25 -16.30 -9.32
C LEU A 77 -6.08 -16.79 -8.47
N LYS A 78 -4.87 -16.29 -8.74
CA LYS A 78 -3.69 -16.60 -7.92
C LYS A 78 -3.86 -16.12 -6.48
N TYR A 79 -4.37 -14.92 -6.28
CA TYR A 79 -4.62 -14.39 -4.93
C TYR A 79 -5.66 -15.23 -4.18
N ALA A 80 -6.76 -15.60 -4.83
CA ALA A 80 -7.82 -16.42 -4.22
C ALA A 80 -7.32 -17.83 -3.87
N THR A 81 -6.57 -18.47 -4.78
CA THR A 81 -5.96 -19.78 -4.55
C THR A 81 -4.95 -19.74 -3.41
N ASP A 82 -4.08 -18.71 -3.36
CA ASP A 82 -3.16 -18.50 -2.24
C ASP A 82 -3.92 -18.30 -0.92
N LEU A 83 -4.97 -17.47 -0.90
CA LEU A 83 -5.78 -17.22 0.28
C LEU A 83 -6.44 -18.50 0.82
N VAL A 84 -7.00 -19.32 -0.06
CA VAL A 84 -7.61 -20.61 0.30
C VAL A 84 -6.55 -21.63 0.75
N SER A 85 -5.41 -21.69 0.06
CA SER A 85 -4.27 -22.57 0.42
C SER A 85 -3.62 -22.18 1.75
N MET A 86 -3.61 -20.90 2.10
CA MET A 86 -3.01 -20.39 3.33
C MET A 86 -3.83 -20.69 4.59
N LYS A 87 -5.13 -20.97 4.49
CA LYS A 87 -5.95 -21.38 5.66
C LYS A 87 -5.45 -22.67 6.34
N GLY A 88 -4.66 -23.50 5.64
CA GLY A 88 -3.97 -24.66 6.22
C GLY A 88 -2.56 -24.40 6.77
N ARG A 89 -1.98 -23.22 6.51
CA ARG A 89 -0.62 -22.86 6.93
C ARG A 89 -0.64 -21.99 8.20
N LYS A 90 -1.30 -22.46 9.26
CA LYS A 90 -1.06 -21.91 10.59
C LYS A 90 0.38 -22.26 10.99
N TYR A 91 1.28 -21.29 10.96
CA TYR A 91 2.67 -21.37 11.42
C TYR A 91 3.53 -22.52 10.85
N ARG A 92 4.00 -22.39 9.60
CA ARG A 92 5.36 -22.88 9.33
C ARG A 92 6.30 -21.90 10.01
N LYS A 93 6.92 -22.28 11.14
CA LYS A 93 8.21 -21.70 11.52
C LYS A 93 9.12 -21.97 10.34
N VAL A 94 9.28 -20.97 9.47
CA VAL A 94 10.29 -21.03 8.43
C VAL A 94 11.59 -20.85 9.20
N ASP A 95 12.23 -21.95 9.55
CA ASP A 95 13.62 -21.89 9.98
C ASP A 95 14.36 -21.17 8.84
N PRO A 96 14.97 -20.00 9.11
CA PRO A 96 15.64 -19.25 8.06
C PRO A 96 16.66 -20.18 7.42
N ARG A 97 16.60 -20.31 6.08
CA ARG A 97 17.55 -21.14 5.33
C ARG A 97 18.97 -20.81 5.80
N PRO A 98 19.80 -21.79 6.18
CA PRO A 98 21.16 -21.55 6.63
C PRO A 98 21.89 -20.63 5.64
N GLY A 99 22.35 -19.47 6.11
CA GLY A 99 22.99 -18.42 5.29
C GLY A 99 22.16 -17.16 5.02
N MET A 100 20.83 -17.20 5.16
CA MET A 100 19.99 -15.98 5.04
C MET A 100 20.05 -15.07 6.27
N GLU A 101 20.44 -15.59 7.43
CA GLU A 101 20.60 -14.78 8.64
C GLU A 101 21.63 -13.67 8.46
N PHE A 102 22.70 -13.92 7.70
CA PHE A 102 23.72 -12.92 7.41
C PHE A 102 23.13 -11.74 6.63
N TYR A 103 22.31 -12.01 5.60
CA TYR A 103 21.65 -10.99 4.79
C TYR A 103 20.63 -10.18 5.61
N LEU A 104 19.84 -10.82 6.47
CA LEU A 104 18.87 -10.13 7.33
C LEU A 104 19.57 -9.29 8.42
N ARG A 105 20.68 -9.78 9.01
CA ARG A 105 21.52 -9.01 9.95
C ARG A 105 22.20 -7.81 9.28
N GLN A 106 22.67 -7.94 8.05
CA GLN A 106 23.31 -6.82 7.34
C GLN A 106 22.28 -5.79 6.87
N ARG A 107 21.09 -6.22 6.43
CA ARG A 107 20.02 -5.32 6.01
C ARG A 107 19.50 -4.47 7.18
N THR A 108 19.29 -5.06 8.34
CA THR A 108 18.91 -4.32 9.56
C THR A 108 20.01 -3.36 10.03
N LYS A 109 21.29 -3.76 9.97
CA LYS A 109 22.43 -2.87 10.26
C LYS A 109 22.56 -1.72 9.26
N LEU A 110 22.32 -1.94 7.96
CA LEU A 110 22.34 -0.90 6.94
C LEU A 110 21.20 0.11 7.11
N VAL A 111 19.99 -0.36 7.45
CA VAL A 111 18.85 0.51 7.76
C VAL A 111 19.13 1.35 9.02
N GLN A 112 19.68 0.73 10.08
CA GLN A 112 20.07 1.46 11.29
C GLN A 112 21.21 2.46 11.06
N ARG A 113 22.17 2.16 10.17
CA ARG A 113 23.23 3.11 9.78
C ARG A 113 22.70 4.28 8.95
N ARG A 114 21.73 4.06 8.04
CA ARG A 114 21.04 5.16 7.33
C ARG A 114 20.29 6.07 8.30
N LEU A 115 19.55 5.50 9.24
CA LEU A 115 18.81 6.27 10.25
C LEU A 115 19.73 7.01 11.24
N LYS A 116 20.90 6.46 11.57
CA LYS A 116 21.92 7.17 12.38
C LYS A 116 22.66 8.24 11.58
N GLY A 117 22.88 8.04 10.28
CA GLY A 117 23.49 9.03 9.39
C GLY A 117 22.60 10.25 9.16
N THR A 118 21.29 10.05 9.01
CA THR A 118 20.32 11.15 8.88
C THR A 118 20.19 11.96 10.16
N ARG A 119 20.15 11.31 11.35
CA ARG A 119 20.17 12.04 12.64
C ARG A 119 21.40 12.93 12.83
N LYS A 120 22.56 12.55 12.29
CA LYS A 120 23.79 13.37 12.38
C LYS A 120 23.73 14.56 11.43
N GLN A 121 23.11 14.42 10.25
CA GLN A 121 22.89 15.51 9.31
C GLN A 121 21.80 16.48 9.78
N ASP A 122 20.73 15.99 10.41
CA ASP A 122 19.66 16.84 10.96
C ASP A 122 20.15 17.67 12.16
N ASN A 123 21.01 17.10 13.00
CA ASN A 123 21.64 17.83 14.11
C ASN A 123 22.66 18.88 13.62
N LEU A 124 23.36 18.63 12.52
CA LEU A 124 24.27 19.61 11.89
C LEU A 124 23.50 20.75 11.20
N LYS A 125 22.34 20.46 10.58
CA LYS A 125 21.46 21.49 9.99
C LYS A 125 20.78 22.36 11.06
N ARG A 126 20.40 21.78 12.20
CA ARG A 126 19.85 22.56 13.35
C ARG A 126 20.84 23.51 14.00
N LEU A 127 22.14 23.25 13.88
CA LEU A 127 23.19 24.13 14.44
C LEU A 127 23.54 25.33 13.55
N VAL A 128 23.13 25.33 12.28
CA VAL A 128 23.47 26.40 11.32
C VAL A 128 22.32 27.42 11.14
N HIS A 129 21.10 27.11 11.57
CA HIS A 129 19.96 28.04 11.55
C HIS A 129 19.17 28.04 12.87
N PRO A 130 19.59 28.82 13.88
CA PRO A 130 18.76 29.09 15.05
C PRO A 130 17.75 30.19 14.68
N GLY A 131 16.65 29.85 14.01
CA GLY A 131 15.67 30.90 13.66
C GLY A 131 14.41 30.53 12.91
N GLU A 132 14.19 29.29 12.47
CA GLU A 132 12.97 28.94 11.74
C GLU A 132 12.16 27.92 12.52
N ILE A 133 11.34 28.44 13.43
CA ILE A 133 10.21 27.72 14.00
C ILE A 133 9.28 27.38 12.84
N SER A 134 9.14 26.08 12.57
CA SER A 134 8.17 25.58 11.60
C SER A 134 6.77 25.98 12.06
N ASN A 135 6.01 26.67 11.21
CA ASN A 135 4.60 27.04 11.47
C ASN A 135 3.69 25.84 11.81
N SER A 136 4.16 24.61 11.59
CA SER A 136 3.46 23.38 12.00
C SER A 136 3.53 23.10 13.51
N SER A 137 4.58 23.56 14.22
CA SER A 137 4.68 23.37 15.67
C SER A 137 3.92 24.43 16.46
N LEU A 138 3.75 25.64 15.90
CA LEU A 138 2.95 26.71 16.53
C LEU A 138 1.47 26.32 16.61
N ILE A 139 0.96 25.64 15.56
CA ILE A 139 -0.44 25.19 15.49
C ILE A 139 -0.73 24.06 16.48
N MET A 140 0.26 23.23 16.84
CA MET A 140 0.05 22.18 17.86
C MET A 140 0.16 22.70 19.30
N GLN A 141 0.87 23.79 19.55
CA GLN A 141 0.95 24.37 20.89
C GLN A 141 -0.30 25.19 21.24
N GLU A 142 -0.88 25.91 20.27
CA GLU A 142 -2.12 26.66 20.50
C GLU A 142 -3.31 25.73 20.77
N THR A 143 -3.41 24.57 20.12
CA THR A 143 -4.51 23.62 20.36
C THR A 143 -4.45 22.97 21.75
N GLU A 144 -3.26 22.82 22.34
CA GLU A 144 -3.09 22.31 23.71
C GLU A 144 -3.43 23.39 24.76
N GLU A 145 -3.15 24.67 24.50
CA GLU A 145 -3.53 25.77 25.40
C GLU A 145 -5.06 26.02 25.41
N TYR A 146 -5.74 25.91 24.27
CA TYR A 146 -7.21 26.03 24.24
C TYR A 146 -7.93 24.84 24.90
N ALA A 147 -7.36 23.63 24.83
CA ALA A 147 -7.93 22.46 25.50
C ALA A 147 -7.86 22.59 27.03
N ASN A 148 -6.74 23.07 27.57
CA ASN A 148 -6.55 23.22 29.01
C ASN A 148 -7.34 24.38 29.63
N ASN A 149 -7.52 25.49 28.90
CA ASN A 149 -8.32 26.64 29.39
C ASN A 149 -9.83 26.39 29.32
N SER A 150 -10.31 25.46 28.47
CA SER A 150 -11.73 25.10 28.41
C SER A 150 -12.22 24.23 29.58
N LEU A 151 -11.30 23.64 30.35
CA LEU A 151 -11.62 22.78 31.50
C LEU A 151 -11.55 23.51 32.86
N GLN A 152 -11.10 24.77 32.92
CA GLN A 152 -11.04 25.56 34.15
C GLN A 152 -12.10 26.70 34.22
N GLY A 153 -12.97 26.83 33.23
CA GLY A 153 -13.95 27.92 33.12
C GLY A 153 -15.41 27.57 33.43
N THR A 154 -15.66 26.56 34.27
CA THR A 154 -17.02 26.26 34.79
C THR A 154 -16.97 25.99 36.28
N ALA A 155 -17.03 27.07 37.06
CA ALA A 155 -17.49 27.13 38.44
C ALA A 155 -17.96 28.56 38.73
#